data_AF-A0A956KNM1-F1
#
_entry.id   AF-A0A956KNM1-F1
#
_cell.length_a   1.000
_cell.length_b   1.000
_cell.length_c   1.000
_cell.angle_alpha   90.00
_cell.angle_beta   90.00
_cell.angle_gamma   90.00
#
_symmetry.space_group_name_H-M   'P 1'
#
loop_
_entity.id
_entity.type
_entity.pdbx_description
1 polymer ?
#
loop_
_entity_poly.entity_id
_entity_poly.type
_entity_poly.pdbx_seq_one_letter_code
_entity_poly.pdbx_strand_id
1 'polypeptide(L)'
;YVYALLSAPAYQQRFATALRTPGPRVPLTRDPALWHRAVDLGRFLLWLHCYGERLCDPTEGREDTVPTLAALRWQDPVTRMPDKPGAIGYDPATQILSIGDGRVAGVAPAVCELRVSGLAVVKKWLGYRTLRGAGRAGRSQNQLDRIRLDHWPESWSRELLELLTVLTLTVARHPQQATLLNAICDGPQISDDELPAPTAEERAEPKISR
;
A
#
# COMPACT_ATOMS: atom_id res chain seq x y z
N TYR A 1 -14.90 4.17 5.31
CA TYR A 1 -14.60 4.91 6.55
C TYR A 1 -13.32 4.41 7.21
N VAL A 2 -13.34 3.28 7.93
CA VAL A 2 -12.20 2.75 8.70
C VAL A 2 -10.91 2.68 7.87
N TYR A 3 -10.97 2.10 6.67
CA TYR A 3 -9.80 1.95 5.82
C TYR A 3 -9.17 3.29 5.42
N ALA A 4 -9.98 4.31 5.11
CA ALA A 4 -9.49 5.63 4.72
C ALA A 4 -8.69 6.29 5.86
N LEU A 5 -9.12 6.11 7.10
CA LEU A 5 -8.46 6.69 8.27
C LEU A 5 -7.21 5.90 8.66
N LEU A 6 -7.34 4.57 8.81
CA LEU A 6 -6.25 3.74 9.34
C LEU A 6 -5.09 3.54 8.35
N SER A 7 -5.34 3.65 7.05
CA SER A 7 -4.28 3.58 6.03
C SER A 7 -3.51 4.89 5.86
N ALA A 8 -3.93 5.97 6.51
CA ALA A 8 -3.29 7.27 6.38
C ALA A 8 -1.98 7.34 7.22
N PRO A 9 -0.86 7.82 6.66
CA PRO A 9 0.34 8.11 7.46
C PRO A 9 0.05 9.10 8.59
N ALA A 10 -0.83 10.07 8.35
CA ALA A 10 -1.26 11.06 9.33
C ALA A 10 -1.94 10.44 10.56
N TYR A 11 -2.63 9.30 10.41
CA TYR A 11 -3.23 8.59 11.54
C TYR A 11 -2.14 8.02 12.46
N GLN A 12 -1.14 7.37 11.87
CA GLN A 12 -0.02 6.82 12.64
C GLN A 12 0.79 7.93 13.34
N GLN A 13 0.98 9.07 12.66
CA GLN A 13 1.67 10.23 13.24
C GLN A 13 0.86 10.85 14.38
N ARG A 14 -0.43 11.11 14.18
CA ARG A 14 -1.31 11.73 15.18
C ARG A 14 -1.47 10.87 16.43
N PHE A 15 -1.59 9.55 16.27
CA PHE A 15 -1.84 8.62 17.37
C PHE A 15 -0.61 7.78 17.76
N ALA A 16 0.61 8.22 17.43
CA ALA A 16 1.84 7.45 17.65
C ALA A 16 1.98 6.93 19.08
N THR A 17 1.69 7.77 20.09
CA THR A 17 1.75 7.36 21.50
C THR A 17 0.69 6.31 21.85
N ALA A 18 -0.55 6.49 21.40
CA ALA A 18 -1.64 5.54 21.68
C ALA A 18 -1.42 4.19 20.99
N LEU A 19 -0.84 4.20 19.79
CA LEU A 19 -0.54 3.00 19.00
C LEU A 19 0.62 2.17 19.56
N ARG A 20 1.30 2.62 20.63
CA ARG A 20 2.22 1.77 21.39
C ARG A 20 1.49 0.62 22.10
N THR A 21 0.22 0.81 22.39
CA THR A 21 -0.67 -0.22 22.91
C THR A 21 -1.46 -0.82 21.74
N PRO A 22 -1.54 -2.15 21.61
CA PRO A 22 -2.37 -2.79 20.59
C PRO A 22 -3.83 -2.35 20.68
N GLY A 23 -4.49 -2.23 19.52
CA GLY A 23 -5.90 -1.81 19.42
C GLY A 23 -6.04 -0.38 18.87
N PRO A 24 -5.91 -0.17 17.54
CA PRO A 24 -6.16 1.13 16.94
C PRO A 24 -7.62 1.55 17.20
N ARG A 25 -7.82 2.81 17.61
CA ARG A 25 -9.14 3.39 17.85
C ARG A 25 -9.54 4.28 16.68
N VAL A 26 -10.77 4.14 16.21
CA VAL A 26 -11.26 4.90 15.07
C VAL A 26 -12.13 6.04 15.59
N PRO A 27 -11.78 7.32 15.35
CA PRO A 27 -12.68 8.42 15.67
C PRO A 27 -13.94 8.32 14.80
N LEU A 28 -15.11 8.40 15.39
CA LEU A 28 -16.39 8.32 14.69
C LEU A 28 -17.00 9.72 14.59
N THR A 29 -17.03 10.28 13.38
CA THR A 29 -17.63 11.60 13.13
C THR A 29 -19.14 11.61 13.32
N ARG A 30 -19.70 12.68 13.88
CA ARG A 30 -21.15 12.97 13.82
C ARG A 30 -21.57 13.67 12.54
N ASP A 31 -20.61 14.27 11.83
CA ASP A 31 -20.88 14.95 10.56
C ASP A 31 -21.06 13.90 9.45
N PRO A 32 -22.26 13.77 8.87
CA PRO A 32 -22.53 12.81 7.81
C PRO A 32 -21.76 13.11 6.52
N ALA A 33 -21.46 14.38 6.22
CA ALA A 33 -20.67 14.73 5.05
C ALA A 33 -19.22 14.25 5.18
N LEU A 34 -18.61 14.38 6.35
CA LEU A 34 -17.28 13.82 6.62
C LEU A 34 -17.29 12.29 6.57
N TRP A 35 -18.37 11.66 7.06
CA TRP A 35 -18.55 10.22 6.96
C TRP A 35 -18.54 9.74 5.50
N HIS A 36 -19.39 10.32 4.65
CA HIS A 36 -19.48 9.94 3.25
C HIS A 36 -18.16 10.14 2.51
N ARG A 37 -17.50 11.30 2.69
CA ARG A 37 -16.17 11.55 2.09
C ARG A 37 -15.13 10.50 2.50
N ALA A 38 -15.16 10.02 3.74
CA ALA A 38 -14.26 8.97 4.23
C ALA A 38 -14.67 7.57 3.77
N VAL A 39 -15.95 7.34 3.47
CA VAL A 39 -16.42 6.12 2.79
C VAL A 39 -15.90 6.11 1.36
N ASP A 40 -16.10 7.17 0.59
CA ASP A 40 -15.73 7.23 -0.83
C ASP A 40 -14.22 7.09 -1.02
N LEU A 41 -13.43 7.83 -0.22
CA LEU A 41 -11.98 7.69 -0.21
C LEU A 41 -11.54 6.27 0.17
N GLY A 42 -12.23 5.67 1.15
CA GLY A 42 -11.95 4.29 1.57
C GLY A 42 -12.26 3.27 0.49
N ARG A 43 -13.35 3.47 -0.27
CA ARG A 43 -13.73 2.61 -1.41
C ARG A 43 -12.69 2.71 -2.53
N PHE A 44 -12.22 3.92 -2.83
CA PHE A 44 -11.13 4.13 -3.79
C PHE A 44 -9.84 3.43 -3.37
N LEU A 45 -9.40 3.62 -2.12
CA LEU A 45 -8.16 3.01 -1.64
C LEU A 45 -8.24 1.48 -1.56
N LEU A 46 -9.41 0.93 -1.18
CA LEU A 46 -9.63 -0.52 -1.19
C LEU A 46 -9.63 -1.09 -2.61
N TRP A 47 -10.32 -0.45 -3.55
CA TRP A 47 -10.28 -0.82 -4.96
C TRP A 47 -8.85 -0.85 -5.49
N LEU A 48 -8.09 0.22 -5.21
CA LEU A 48 -6.71 0.38 -5.63
C LEU A 48 -5.79 -0.70 -5.02
N HIS A 49 -5.90 -0.96 -3.71
CA HIS A 49 -5.08 -1.95 -3.01
C HIS A 49 -5.52 -3.41 -3.25
N CYS A 50 -6.70 -3.62 -3.84
CA CYS A 50 -7.14 -4.91 -4.37
C CYS A 50 -6.90 -5.02 -5.88
N TYR A 51 -6.11 -4.13 -6.48
CA TYR A 51 -5.76 -4.17 -7.91
C TYR A 51 -6.97 -4.18 -8.86
N GLY A 52 -8.10 -3.62 -8.45
CA GLY A 52 -9.33 -3.65 -9.23
C GLY A 52 -10.20 -4.90 -9.05
N GLU A 53 -9.83 -5.86 -8.21
CA GLU A 53 -10.64 -7.06 -7.98
C GLU A 53 -11.88 -6.83 -7.10
N ARG A 54 -11.89 -5.72 -6.34
CA ARG A 54 -12.95 -5.40 -5.37
C ARG A 54 -13.39 -3.95 -5.52
N LEU A 55 -14.67 -3.72 -5.26
CA LEU A 55 -15.28 -2.40 -5.31
C LEU A 55 -15.12 -1.72 -6.68
N CYS A 56 -15.20 -2.46 -7.79
CA CYS A 56 -15.29 -1.85 -9.11
C CYS A 56 -16.54 -0.96 -9.20
N ASP A 57 -16.40 0.15 -9.90
CA ASP A 57 -17.43 1.15 -10.13
C ASP A 57 -17.01 2.02 -11.33
N PRO A 58 -17.33 1.59 -12.56
CA PRO A 58 -16.92 2.29 -13.78
C PRO A 58 -17.44 3.73 -13.87
N THR A 59 -18.58 4.05 -13.24
CA THR A 59 -19.10 5.43 -13.24
C THR A 59 -18.22 6.39 -12.45
N GLU A 60 -17.38 5.86 -11.55
CA GLU A 60 -16.40 6.59 -10.74
C GLU A 60 -14.95 6.32 -11.21
N GLY A 61 -14.77 5.74 -12.41
CA GLY A 61 -13.46 5.42 -12.98
C GLY A 61 -12.71 4.29 -12.26
N ARG A 62 -13.41 3.45 -11.51
CA ARG A 62 -12.86 2.29 -10.79
C ARG A 62 -13.11 1.02 -11.59
N GLU A 63 -12.27 0.75 -12.58
CA GLU A 63 -12.38 -0.43 -13.45
C GLU A 63 -11.94 -1.73 -12.77
N ASP A 64 -12.00 -2.87 -13.46
CA ASP A 64 -11.49 -4.16 -12.97
C ASP A 64 -9.95 -4.28 -12.98
N THR A 65 -9.26 -3.21 -13.36
CA THR A 65 -7.80 -3.09 -13.40
C THR A 65 -7.35 -1.74 -12.89
N VAL A 66 -6.09 -1.65 -12.44
CA VAL A 66 -5.47 -0.36 -12.10
C VAL A 66 -5.09 0.41 -13.37
N PRO A 67 -5.24 1.74 -13.38
CA PRO A 67 -4.99 2.54 -14.57
C PRO A 67 -3.51 2.55 -14.95
N THR A 68 -3.22 2.71 -16.24
CA THR A 68 -1.84 2.96 -16.68
C THR A 68 -1.51 4.43 -16.50
N LEU A 69 -0.43 4.74 -15.79
CA LEU A 69 0.07 6.11 -15.67
C LEU A 69 1.15 6.35 -16.73
N ALA A 70 0.89 7.25 -17.69
CA ALA A 70 1.84 7.55 -18.77
C ALA A 70 3.23 8.01 -18.28
N ALA A 71 3.28 8.60 -17.08
CA ALA A 71 4.54 8.98 -16.44
C ALA A 71 5.42 7.77 -16.06
N LEU A 72 4.79 6.66 -15.64
CA LEU A 72 5.45 5.42 -15.24
C LEU A 72 5.67 4.53 -16.46
N ARG A 73 6.91 4.47 -16.93
CA ARG A 73 7.25 3.68 -18.12
C ARG A 73 8.65 3.11 -18.05
N TRP A 74 8.84 1.95 -18.66
CA TRP A 74 10.16 1.41 -18.94
C TRP A 74 10.84 2.30 -20.00
N GLN A 75 12.04 2.78 -19.68
CA GLN A 75 12.95 3.37 -20.68
C GLN A 75 13.75 2.26 -21.36
N ASP A 76 14.19 1.28 -20.58
CA ASP A 76 14.88 0.08 -21.06
C ASP A 76 14.37 -1.12 -20.28
N PRO A 77 14.08 -2.25 -20.95
CA PRO A 77 13.65 -3.46 -20.27
C PRO A 77 14.80 -4.08 -19.46
N VAL A 78 14.45 -4.85 -18.44
CA VAL A 78 15.42 -5.75 -17.79
C VAL A 78 15.67 -6.91 -18.74
N THR A 79 16.91 -7.06 -19.23
CA THR A 79 17.28 -8.18 -20.11
C THR A 79 18.02 -9.28 -19.36
N ARG A 80 18.58 -8.94 -18.18
CA ARG A 80 19.31 -9.87 -17.33
C ARG A 80 18.81 -9.80 -15.90
N MET A 81 18.54 -10.96 -15.30
CA MET A 81 18.16 -11.03 -13.90
C MET A 81 19.24 -10.37 -13.02
N PRO A 82 18.89 -9.42 -12.14
CA PRO A 82 19.86 -8.82 -11.22
C PRO A 82 20.43 -9.88 -10.26
N ASP A 83 21.75 -9.91 -10.09
CA ASP A 83 22.43 -10.89 -9.23
C ASP A 83 22.03 -10.75 -7.75
N LYS A 84 22.02 -9.50 -7.25
CA LYS A 84 21.77 -9.20 -5.84
C LYS A 84 20.99 -7.90 -5.67
N PRO A 85 20.36 -7.66 -4.51
CA PRO A 85 19.61 -6.43 -4.25
C PRO A 85 20.41 -5.12 -4.40
N GLY A 86 21.74 -5.18 -4.34
CA GLY A 86 22.61 -4.02 -4.59
C GLY A 86 22.67 -3.56 -6.05
N ALA A 87 22.11 -4.32 -6.98
CA ALA A 87 21.93 -3.92 -8.38
C ALA A 87 20.63 -3.11 -8.61
N ILE A 88 19.90 -2.80 -7.54
CA ILE A 88 18.71 -1.94 -7.56
C ILE A 88 19.14 -0.55 -7.09
N GLY A 89 18.88 0.47 -7.90
CA GLY A 89 19.23 1.86 -7.62
C GLY A 89 18.05 2.79 -7.81
N TYR A 90 18.11 3.97 -7.21
CA TYR A 90 17.13 5.03 -7.43
C TYR A 90 17.82 6.38 -7.44
N ASP A 91 17.52 7.19 -8.44
CA ASP A 91 17.98 8.56 -8.56
C ASP A 91 16.79 9.52 -8.37
N PRO A 92 16.72 10.27 -7.25
CA PRO A 92 15.62 11.19 -6.99
C PRO A 92 15.62 12.42 -7.91
N ALA A 93 16.77 12.81 -8.47
CA ALA A 93 16.86 13.97 -9.35
C ALA A 93 16.27 13.67 -10.73
N THR A 94 16.48 12.45 -11.23
CA THR A 94 15.94 12.01 -12.53
C THR A 94 14.64 11.21 -12.40
N GLN A 95 14.24 10.84 -11.17
CA GLN A 95 13.09 9.97 -10.88
C GLN A 95 13.18 8.61 -11.60
N ILE A 96 14.39 8.07 -11.68
CA ILE A 96 14.69 6.80 -12.34
C ILE A 96 14.95 5.72 -11.31
N LEU A 97 14.21 4.62 -11.42
CA LEU A 97 14.43 3.37 -10.71
C LEU A 97 15.21 2.41 -11.62
N SER A 98 16.42 2.03 -11.22
CA SER A 98 17.30 1.12 -11.97
C SER A 98 17.25 -0.29 -11.40
N ILE A 99 17.17 -1.29 -12.28
CA ILE A 99 17.03 -2.71 -11.93
C ILE A 99 18.00 -3.50 -12.82
N GLY A 100 19.24 -3.68 -12.36
CA GLY A 100 20.28 -4.22 -13.22
C GLY A 100 20.52 -3.32 -14.43
N ASP A 101 20.18 -3.82 -15.62
CA ASP A 101 20.25 -3.10 -16.90
C ASP A 101 18.94 -2.40 -17.30
N GLY A 102 17.84 -2.67 -16.61
CA GLY A 102 16.55 -2.03 -16.87
C GLY A 102 16.38 -0.70 -16.13
N ARG A 103 15.55 0.19 -16.70
CA ARG A 103 15.24 1.51 -16.13
C ARG A 103 13.76 1.83 -16.23
N VAL A 104 13.15 2.23 -15.12
CA VAL A 104 11.77 2.75 -15.04
C VAL A 104 11.83 4.24 -14.70
N ALA A 105 11.17 5.07 -15.49
CA ALA A 105 11.07 6.51 -15.27
C ALA A 105 9.75 6.92 -14.61
N GLY A 106 9.73 8.12 -14.01
CA GLY A 106 8.53 8.73 -13.42
C GLY A 106 8.22 8.26 -12.01
N VAL A 107 9.16 7.58 -11.35
CA VAL A 107 8.98 7.10 -9.98
C VAL A 107 9.30 8.23 -9.01
N ALA A 108 8.28 8.85 -8.42
CA ALA A 108 8.47 9.94 -7.46
C ALA A 108 9.21 9.46 -6.19
N PRO A 109 10.00 10.32 -5.52
CA PRO A 109 10.75 9.93 -4.32
C PRO A 109 9.85 9.35 -3.22
N ALA A 110 8.71 9.99 -2.97
CA ALA A 110 7.73 9.54 -1.98
C ALA A 110 7.16 8.14 -2.27
N VAL A 111 7.14 7.71 -3.55
CA VAL A 111 6.72 6.37 -3.97
C VAL A 111 7.84 5.36 -3.73
N CYS A 112 9.06 5.70 -4.14
CA CYS A 112 10.22 4.83 -3.93
C CYS A 112 10.54 4.61 -2.44
N GLU A 113 10.32 5.63 -1.62
CA GLU A 113 10.60 5.63 -0.18
C GLU A 113 9.42 5.15 0.68
N LEU A 114 8.27 4.86 0.07
CA LEU A 114 7.06 4.50 0.82
C LEU A 114 7.31 3.26 1.69
N ARG A 115 6.90 3.38 2.97
CA ARG A 115 7.01 2.33 3.97
C ARG A 115 5.66 1.97 4.56
N VAL A 116 5.40 0.67 4.66
CA VAL A 116 4.25 0.11 5.39
C VAL A 116 4.81 -0.73 6.53
N SER A 117 4.51 -0.37 7.79
CA SER A 117 5.06 -1.07 8.96
C SER A 117 6.60 -1.18 8.95
N GLY A 118 7.28 -0.08 8.57
CA GLY A 118 8.74 -0.01 8.44
C GLY A 118 9.30 -0.65 7.15
N LEU A 119 8.46 -1.30 6.36
CA LEU A 119 8.84 -2.03 5.16
C LEU A 119 8.92 -1.13 3.93
N ALA A 120 10.12 -0.91 3.39
CA ALA A 120 10.29 -0.21 2.11
C ALA A 120 9.73 -1.08 0.97
N VAL A 121 8.55 -0.73 0.47
CA VAL A 121 7.72 -1.62 -0.38
C VAL A 121 8.43 -1.96 -1.69
N VAL A 122 8.81 -0.94 -2.46
CA VAL A 122 9.50 -1.10 -3.76
C VAL A 122 10.81 -1.87 -3.59
N LYS A 123 11.64 -1.45 -2.62
CA LYS A 123 12.93 -2.09 -2.34
C LYS A 123 12.77 -3.57 -1.99
N LYS A 124 11.77 -3.94 -1.18
CA LYS A 124 11.56 -5.32 -0.77
C LYS A 124 10.98 -6.16 -1.91
N TRP A 125 10.03 -5.62 -2.68
CA TRP A 125 9.46 -6.31 -3.84
C TRP A 125 10.54 -6.69 -4.86
N LEU A 126 11.43 -5.75 -5.19
CA LEU A 126 12.55 -5.97 -6.10
C LEU A 126 13.63 -6.86 -5.49
N GLY A 127 13.98 -6.67 -4.22
CA GLY A 127 15.04 -7.43 -3.57
C GLY A 127 14.80 -8.95 -3.59
N TYR A 128 13.55 -9.40 -3.44
CA TYR A 128 13.22 -10.83 -3.57
C TYR A 128 13.29 -11.37 -5.00
N ARG A 129 13.17 -10.48 -5.99
CA ARG A 129 13.19 -10.76 -7.43
C ARG A 129 14.60 -10.56 -8.02
N THR A 130 15.58 -11.13 -7.33
CA THR A 130 17.00 -11.19 -7.75
C THR A 130 17.48 -12.64 -7.65
N LEU A 131 18.57 -13.01 -8.35
CA LEU A 131 19.11 -14.37 -8.33
C LEU A 131 19.40 -14.86 -6.91
N ARG A 132 19.98 -14.00 -6.07
CA ARG A 132 20.26 -14.32 -4.66
C ARG A 132 19.09 -14.05 -3.72
N GLY A 133 18.05 -13.35 -4.16
CA GLY A 133 16.97 -12.88 -3.29
C GLY A 133 17.43 -11.91 -2.19
N ALA A 134 16.57 -11.71 -1.19
CA ALA A 134 16.82 -10.80 -0.08
C ALA A 134 16.48 -11.44 1.29
N GLY A 135 16.98 -10.82 2.36
CA GLY A 135 16.63 -11.19 3.73
C GLY A 135 17.08 -12.60 4.12
N ARG A 136 16.21 -13.34 4.82
CA ARG A 136 16.49 -14.72 5.24
C ARG A 136 16.69 -15.65 4.04
N ALA A 137 15.84 -15.52 3.01
CA ALA A 137 15.88 -16.38 1.85
C ALA A 137 17.23 -16.28 1.10
N GLY A 138 17.80 -15.08 0.98
CA GLY A 138 19.11 -14.90 0.33
C GLY A 138 20.34 -15.31 1.16
N ARG A 139 20.14 -15.65 2.44
CA ARG A 139 21.18 -16.23 3.32
C ARG A 139 20.91 -17.71 3.62
N SER A 140 19.83 -18.26 3.08
CA SER A 140 19.40 -19.61 3.42
C SER A 140 20.31 -20.66 2.79
N GLN A 141 20.61 -21.70 3.55
CA GLN A 141 21.26 -22.90 3.04
C GLN A 141 20.24 -23.97 2.61
N ASN A 142 18.95 -23.73 2.85
CA ASN A 142 17.88 -24.63 2.41
C ASN A 142 17.84 -24.68 0.88
N GLN A 143 17.80 -25.90 0.32
CA GLN A 143 17.76 -26.11 -1.12
C GLN A 143 16.48 -25.55 -1.76
N LEU A 144 15.34 -25.57 -1.05
CA LEU A 144 14.08 -25.02 -1.56
C LEU A 144 14.16 -23.50 -1.74
N ASP A 145 14.88 -22.78 -0.86
CA ASP A 145 15.06 -21.33 -0.98
C ASP A 145 15.96 -20.91 -2.15
N ARG A 146 16.64 -21.89 -2.77
CA ARG A 146 17.46 -21.72 -3.98
C ARG A 146 16.69 -21.96 -5.28
N ILE A 147 15.48 -22.53 -5.20
CA ILE A 147 14.58 -22.66 -6.36
C ILE A 147 14.04 -21.27 -6.68
N ARG A 148 14.59 -20.64 -7.72
CA ARG A 148 14.30 -19.27 -8.14
C ARG A 148 14.29 -19.19 -9.66
N LEU A 149 13.63 -18.16 -10.18
CA LEU A 149 13.77 -17.80 -11.58
C LEU A 149 15.18 -17.29 -11.84
N ASP A 150 15.73 -17.68 -12.97
CA ASP A 150 17.05 -17.29 -13.48
C ASP A 150 17.00 -16.15 -14.51
N HIS A 151 15.80 -15.83 -15.00
CA HIS A 151 15.50 -14.77 -15.95
C HIS A 151 14.39 -13.86 -15.43
N TRP A 152 14.35 -12.62 -15.92
CA TRP A 152 13.29 -11.67 -15.62
C TRP A 152 12.08 -11.91 -16.53
N PRO A 153 10.93 -12.40 -16.00
CA PRO A 153 9.75 -12.61 -16.82
C PRO A 153 9.10 -11.28 -17.20
N GLU A 154 8.48 -11.22 -18.38
CA GLU A 154 7.72 -10.05 -18.81
C GLU A 154 6.59 -9.68 -17.82
N SER A 155 6.01 -10.67 -17.13
CA SER A 155 5.00 -10.42 -16.11
C SER A 155 5.52 -9.55 -14.97
N TRP A 156 6.80 -9.67 -14.57
CA TRP A 156 7.38 -8.82 -13.53
C TRP A 156 7.54 -7.37 -13.98
N SER A 157 7.78 -7.14 -15.28
CA SER A 157 7.81 -5.78 -15.82
C SER A 157 6.45 -5.09 -15.70
N ARG A 158 5.37 -5.84 -15.98
CA ARG A 158 3.99 -5.37 -15.84
C ARG A 158 3.57 -5.23 -14.37
N GLU A 159 3.79 -6.26 -13.55
CA GLU A 159 3.50 -6.23 -12.10
C GLU A 159 4.21 -5.07 -11.40
N LEU A 160 5.45 -4.74 -11.81
CA LEU A 160 6.16 -3.60 -11.24
C LEU A 160 5.48 -2.27 -11.60
N LEU A 161 5.05 -2.08 -12.86
CA LEU A 161 4.32 -0.88 -13.25
C LEU A 161 2.98 -0.78 -12.50
N GLU A 162 2.26 -1.90 -12.35
CA GLU A 162 1.02 -1.95 -11.56
C GLU A 162 1.28 -1.58 -10.09
N LEU A 163 2.31 -2.15 -9.46
CA LEU A 163 2.72 -1.78 -8.10
C LEU A 163 3.05 -0.29 -8.02
N LEU A 164 3.88 0.23 -8.92
CA LEU A 164 4.28 1.64 -8.91
C LEU A 164 3.07 2.56 -9.13
N THR A 165 2.12 2.19 -9.98
CA THR A 165 0.84 2.89 -10.15
C THR A 165 0.08 2.92 -8.83
N VAL A 166 -0.12 1.77 -8.20
CA VAL A 166 -0.84 1.66 -6.92
C VAL A 166 -0.21 2.58 -5.88
N LEU A 167 1.10 2.48 -5.68
CA LEU A 167 1.80 3.30 -4.69
C LEU A 167 1.75 4.80 -5.05
N THR A 168 1.85 5.15 -6.33
CA THR A 168 1.74 6.54 -6.81
C THR A 168 0.37 7.13 -6.48
N LEU A 169 -0.69 6.40 -6.82
CA LEU A 169 -2.06 6.84 -6.55
C LEU A 169 -2.36 6.87 -5.05
N THR A 170 -1.82 5.94 -4.26
CA THR A 170 -1.95 5.95 -2.79
C THR A 170 -1.28 7.18 -2.18
N VAL A 171 -0.01 7.45 -2.56
CA VAL A 171 0.73 8.62 -2.07
C VAL A 171 0.01 9.92 -2.43
N ALA A 172 -0.56 10.00 -3.64
CA ALA A 172 -1.34 11.16 -4.07
C ALA A 172 -2.60 11.41 -3.22
N ARG A 173 -3.12 10.41 -2.51
CA ARG A 173 -4.26 10.55 -1.58
C ARG A 173 -3.88 10.89 -0.15
N HIS A 174 -2.60 10.79 0.24
CA HIS A 174 -2.17 11.09 1.62
C HIS A 174 -2.59 12.48 2.13
N PRO A 175 -2.47 13.58 1.34
CA PRO A 175 -2.93 14.89 1.81
C PRO A 175 -4.45 14.94 2.06
N GLN A 176 -5.24 14.30 1.19
CA GLN A 176 -6.69 14.21 1.35
C GLN A 176 -7.06 13.41 2.60
N GLN A 177 -6.37 12.30 2.86
CA GLN A 177 -6.56 11.52 4.09
C GLN A 177 -6.21 12.33 5.34
N ALA A 178 -5.12 13.10 5.31
CA ALA A 178 -4.70 13.92 6.43
C ALA A 178 -5.71 15.03 6.75
N THR A 179 -6.18 15.76 5.73
CA THR A 179 -7.23 16.79 5.88
C THR A 179 -8.51 16.20 6.45
N LEU A 180 -8.92 15.03 5.93
CA LEU A 180 -10.16 14.38 6.38
C LEU A 180 -10.04 13.87 7.82
N LEU A 181 -8.90 13.27 8.18
CA LEU A 181 -8.63 12.84 9.54
C LEU A 181 -8.66 14.01 10.52
N ASN A 182 -8.01 15.13 10.19
CA ASN A 182 -8.01 16.32 11.05
C ASN A 182 -9.43 16.86 11.23
N ALA A 183 -10.18 17.03 10.14
CA ALA A 183 -11.56 17.50 10.22
C ALA A 183 -12.45 16.59 11.10
N ILE A 184 -12.29 15.27 11.00
CA ILE A 184 -13.02 14.31 11.84
C ILE A 184 -12.60 14.40 13.30
N CYS A 185 -11.31 14.52 13.57
CA CYS A 185 -10.80 14.60 14.94
C CYS A 185 -11.10 15.93 15.63
N ASP A 186 -11.19 17.01 14.88
CA ASP A 186 -11.42 18.36 15.41
C ASP A 186 -12.92 18.71 15.44
N GLY A 187 -13.77 17.93 14.74
CA GLY A 187 -15.21 18.06 14.74
C GLY A 187 -15.94 17.22 15.81
N PRO A 188 -17.28 17.34 15.90
CA PRO A 188 -18.08 16.54 16.82
C PRO A 188 -17.97 15.04 16.53
N GLN A 189 -17.70 14.25 17.58
CA GLN A 189 -17.56 12.80 17.49
C GLN A 189 -18.67 12.08 18.27
N ILE A 190 -18.95 10.84 17.87
CA ILE A 190 -19.76 9.90 18.64
C ILE A 190 -18.88 9.34 19.75
N SER A 191 -19.30 9.54 20.99
CA SER A 191 -18.61 9.05 22.17
C SER A 191 -18.98 7.59 22.47
N ASP A 192 -18.18 6.94 23.31
CA ASP A 192 -18.34 5.52 23.66
C ASP A 192 -19.66 5.25 24.39
N ASP A 193 -20.10 6.19 25.23
CA ASP A 193 -21.36 6.11 25.98
C ASP A 193 -22.62 6.22 25.11
N GLU A 194 -22.46 6.64 23.85
CA GLU A 194 -23.56 6.72 22.88
C GLU A 194 -23.67 5.48 21.99
N LEU A 195 -22.67 4.59 22.06
CA LEU A 195 -22.68 3.33 21.34
C LEU A 195 -23.33 2.24 22.19
N PRO A 196 -24.07 1.30 21.57
CA PRO A 196 -24.59 0.15 22.30
C PRO A 196 -23.43 -0.69 22.85
N ALA A 197 -23.54 -1.10 24.11
CA ALA A 197 -22.58 -2.02 24.69
C ALA A 197 -22.79 -3.42 24.06
N PRO A 198 -21.74 -4.04 23.47
CA PRO A 198 -21.89 -5.37 22.91
C PRO A 198 -22.18 -6.38 24.03
N THR A 199 -23.15 -7.24 23.78
CA THR A 199 -23.57 -8.35 24.64
C THR A 199 -22.43 -9.37 24.83
N ALA A 200 -22.58 -10.27 25.81
CA ALA A 200 -21.59 -11.33 26.03
C ALA A 200 -21.43 -12.26 24.81
N GLU A 201 -22.52 -12.47 24.06
CA GLU A 201 -22.51 -13.27 22.84
C GLU A 201 -21.78 -12.55 21.69
N GLU A 202 -22.02 -11.25 21.49
CA GLU A 202 -21.34 -10.44 20.46
C GLU A 202 -19.84 -10.27 20.71
N ARG A 203 -19.40 -10.42 21.97
CA ARG A 203 -17.97 -10.44 22.32
C ARG A 203 -17.31 -11.81 22.16
N ALA A 204 -18.11 -12.87 22.07
CA ALA A 204 -17.57 -14.22 21.90
C ALA A 204 -17.03 -14.39 20.48
N GLU A 205 -15.96 -15.18 20.34
CA GLU A 205 -15.44 -15.54 19.02
C GLU A 205 -16.53 -16.24 18.20
N PRO A 206 -16.71 -15.92 16.90
CA PRO A 206 -17.70 -16.57 16.06
C PRO A 206 -17.49 -18.09 16.06
N LYS A 207 -18.51 -18.85 16.46
CA LYS A 207 -18.46 -20.32 16.38
C LYS A 207 -18.60 -20.72 14.92
N ILE A 208 -17.49 -21.10 14.28
CA ILE A 208 -17.54 -21.72 12.96
C ILE A 208 -18.08 -23.14 13.17
N SER A 209 -19.33 -23.39 12.73
CA SER A 209 -19.83 -24.75 12.58
C SER A 209 -18.95 -25.47 11.56
N ARG A 210 -18.22 -26.50 12.03
CA ARG A 210 -17.45 -27.42 11.16
C ARG A 210 -18.38 -28.42 10.49
#